data_AF-A0A2P7B3R5-F1
#
_entry.id   AF-A0A2P7B3R5-F1
#
_cell.length_a   1.000
_cell.length_b   1.000
_cell.length_c   1.000
_cell.angle_alpha   90.00
_cell.angle_beta   90.00
_cell.angle_gamma   90.00
#
_symmetry.space_group_name_H-M   'P 1'
#
loop_
_entity.id
_entity.type
_entity.pdbx_description
1 polymer ?
#
loop_
_entity_poly.entity_id
_entity_poly.type
_entity_poly.pdbx_seq_one_letter_code
_entity_poly.pdbx_strand_id
1 'polypeptide(L)'
;MELDIVALSRLQFAITALYHFLFVPLTLGLSILLAIMETVYVMTGRAIWRQMTKFWGTLFGINFAIGVATGIVMEFQFGMNWSYYSHYVGDIFGAPLAIEGLMAFFLEATFVGLFFFGWDKLSKVGHLAATWAVAAGSNFSALWILIANGWMQNPVGSAFNPQTMRMEVVDFYEVLFNPVAQAKFVHTVSAGYVTASIFVLGVSAWYALKGRHIEIAKRSMTVAASFGLASALSVVVLGDESGYLSGEHQKMKLAAIEAMWETEPAPAAFTVFGFPDTAARETHYAVRVPWVMGLIGTRSLTTEIPGIKELVDRAKINIRSGLLAYGALQQIRDAGSSTAVSQEVRDAFEANGADLGYALLLKRYVDDPRQATEEQIEKAAWDTVPSVPTLFWAFRIMVGLGVFFILLTATFFILSVRRKIDAYPFLLRVAVFAIPLPWIAAELGWVVAETGRQPWTIEGILPTAAAVSNLGVTSLLITIAGFVVIYTTLFIIEMGLMFKAIAKGPEPDIEPEAKLISPHIVPAE
;
A
#
# COMPACT_ATOMS: atom_id res chain seq x y z
N MET A 1 29.84 9.82 5.89
CA MET A 1 28.86 9.01 5.14
C MET A 1 29.18 9.18 3.68
N GLU A 2 29.85 8.21 3.06
CA GLU A 2 29.84 8.15 1.60
C GLU A 2 28.39 7.88 1.17
N LEU A 3 27.90 8.63 0.20
CA LEU A 3 26.54 8.48 -0.31
C LEU A 3 26.47 7.17 -1.11
N ASP A 4 25.96 6.12 -0.47
CA ASP A 4 25.73 4.82 -1.10
C ASP A 4 24.62 4.94 -2.17
N ILE A 5 24.91 4.44 -3.37
CA ILE A 5 23.97 4.38 -4.50
C ILE A 5 22.69 3.65 -4.08
N VAL A 6 22.81 2.56 -3.31
CA VAL A 6 21.64 1.78 -2.84
C VAL A 6 20.75 2.63 -1.95
N ALA A 7 21.34 3.38 -1.01
CA ALA A 7 20.60 4.26 -0.12
C ALA A 7 19.91 5.39 -0.89
N LEU A 8 20.57 5.98 -1.89
CA LEU A 8 19.98 7.02 -2.74
C LEU A 8 18.84 6.48 -3.61
N SER A 9 19.00 5.31 -4.20
CA SER A 9 17.94 4.69 -5.01
C SER A 9 16.72 4.33 -4.17
N ARG A 10 16.93 3.82 -2.95
CA ARG A 10 15.85 3.60 -1.97
C ARG A 10 15.17 4.91 -1.58
N LEU A 11 15.94 5.96 -1.31
CA LEU A 11 15.39 7.28 -0.96
C LEU A 11 14.56 7.87 -2.11
N GLN A 12 15.07 7.77 -3.34
CA GLN A 12 14.34 8.21 -4.52
C GLN A 12 13.00 7.51 -4.64
N PHE A 13 12.99 6.17 -4.58
CA PHE A 13 11.76 5.37 -4.67
C PHE A 13 10.82 5.64 -3.50
N ALA A 14 11.35 5.84 -2.29
CA ALA A 14 10.56 6.18 -1.12
C ALA A 14 9.85 7.54 -1.31
N ILE A 15 10.57 8.58 -1.73
CA ILE A 15 9.97 9.90 -1.98
C ILE A 15 8.82 9.78 -2.98
N THR A 16 9.05 9.10 -4.10
CA THR A 16 8.05 9.01 -5.17
C THR A 16 6.84 8.17 -4.78
N ALA A 17 7.06 7.04 -4.11
CA ALA A 17 5.99 6.18 -3.62
C ALA A 17 5.11 6.89 -2.58
N LEU A 18 5.72 7.54 -1.59
CA LEU A 18 4.99 8.26 -0.53
C LEU A 18 4.21 9.43 -1.15
N TYR A 19 4.82 10.23 -2.04
CA TYR A 19 4.09 11.30 -2.73
C TYR A 19 2.91 10.78 -3.54
N HIS A 20 3.09 9.69 -4.29
CA HIS A 20 2.00 9.11 -5.06
C HIS A 20 0.85 8.65 -4.14
N PHE A 21 1.19 8.02 -3.02
CA PHE A 21 0.21 7.51 -2.07
C PHE A 21 -0.50 8.59 -1.25
N LEU A 22 -0.12 9.87 -1.35
CA LEU A 22 -0.95 10.97 -0.86
C LEU A 22 -2.26 11.10 -1.65
N PHE A 23 -2.25 10.76 -2.94
CA PHE A 23 -3.40 10.97 -3.83
C PHE A 23 -4.25 9.72 -4.02
N VAL A 24 -3.61 8.54 -4.04
CA VAL A 24 -4.28 7.24 -4.24
C VAL A 24 -5.46 6.96 -3.29
N PRO A 25 -5.31 7.04 -1.95
CA PRO A 25 -6.39 6.65 -1.03
C PRO A 25 -7.62 7.55 -1.17
N LEU A 26 -7.42 8.84 -1.48
CA LEU A 26 -8.52 9.76 -1.70
C LEU A 26 -9.28 9.42 -2.99
N THR A 27 -8.59 9.08 -4.08
CA THR A 27 -9.21 8.59 -5.33
C THR A 27 -10.02 7.31 -5.08
N LEU A 28 -9.42 6.32 -4.42
CA LEU A 28 -10.07 5.03 -4.14
C LEU A 28 -11.37 5.18 -3.36
N GLY A 29 -11.36 6.01 -2.31
CA GLY A 29 -12.55 6.20 -1.49
C GLY A 29 -13.58 7.16 -2.08
N LEU A 30 -13.16 8.25 -2.75
CA LEU A 30 -14.10 9.18 -3.38
C LEU A 30 -14.82 8.54 -4.56
N SER A 31 -14.17 7.68 -5.35
CA SER A 31 -14.86 7.01 -6.48
C SER A 31 -16.07 6.19 -6.01
N ILE A 32 -15.93 5.45 -4.91
CA ILE A 32 -17.04 4.70 -4.28
C ILE A 32 -18.08 5.64 -3.66
N LEU A 33 -17.66 6.69 -2.94
CA LEU A 33 -18.59 7.66 -2.37
C LEU A 33 -19.42 8.39 -3.43
N LEU A 34 -18.82 8.74 -4.56
CA LEU A 34 -19.51 9.32 -5.72
C LEU A 34 -20.53 8.36 -6.31
N ALA A 35 -20.13 7.10 -6.50
CA ALA A 35 -21.03 6.06 -6.99
C ALA A 35 -22.23 5.85 -6.05
N ILE A 36 -22.02 5.86 -4.73
CA ILE A 36 -23.10 5.79 -3.73
C ILE A 36 -24.03 7.00 -3.84
N MET A 37 -23.49 8.23 -3.85
CA MET A 37 -24.29 9.44 -3.93
C MET A 37 -25.12 9.50 -5.22
N GLU A 38 -24.52 9.08 -6.34
CA GLU A 38 -25.21 9.05 -7.62
C GLU A 38 -26.24 7.93 -7.72
N THR A 39 -25.99 6.76 -7.14
CA THR A 39 -27.01 5.71 -7.01
C THR A 39 -28.23 6.25 -6.27
N VAL A 40 -28.04 6.95 -5.15
CA VAL A 40 -29.15 7.56 -4.39
C VAL A 40 -29.85 8.64 -5.22
N TYR A 41 -29.12 9.41 -6.03
CA TYR A 41 -29.72 10.34 -6.99
C TYR A 41 -30.64 9.61 -7.98
N VAL A 42 -30.15 8.60 -8.67
CA VAL A 42 -30.92 7.86 -9.69
C VAL A 42 -32.16 7.19 -9.08
N MET A 43 -32.05 6.66 -7.86
CA MET A 43 -33.16 6.03 -7.15
C MET A 43 -34.21 7.03 -6.66
N THR A 44 -33.80 8.20 -6.18
CA THR A 44 -34.71 9.16 -5.51
C THR A 44 -35.16 10.32 -6.39
N GLY A 45 -34.46 10.61 -7.48
CA GLY A 45 -34.70 11.76 -8.35
C GLY A 45 -34.44 13.12 -7.69
N ARG A 46 -33.85 13.18 -6.49
CA ARG A 46 -33.65 14.45 -5.77
C ARG A 46 -32.37 15.14 -6.25
N ALA A 47 -32.51 16.33 -6.82
CA ALA A 47 -31.42 17.12 -7.39
C ALA A 47 -30.24 17.38 -6.44
N ILE A 48 -30.48 17.44 -5.12
CA ILE A 48 -29.41 17.62 -4.12
C ILE A 48 -28.33 16.53 -4.20
N TRP A 49 -28.69 15.29 -4.53
CA TRP A 49 -27.71 14.20 -4.65
C TRP A 49 -26.86 14.35 -5.92
N ARG A 50 -27.45 14.81 -7.03
CA ARG A 50 -26.70 15.18 -8.24
C ARG A 50 -25.70 16.30 -7.95
N GLN A 51 -26.16 17.33 -7.23
CA GLN A 51 -25.32 18.45 -6.79
C GLN A 51 -24.15 17.98 -5.90
N MET A 52 -24.41 17.06 -4.97
CA MET A 52 -23.38 16.43 -4.13
C MET A 52 -22.36 15.68 -4.98
N THR A 53 -22.80 14.82 -5.91
CA THR A 53 -21.92 14.06 -6.80
C THR A 53 -21.04 14.99 -7.64
N LYS A 54 -21.59 16.06 -8.23
CA LYS A 54 -20.82 17.04 -9.01
C LYS A 54 -19.77 17.76 -8.15
N PHE A 55 -20.13 18.20 -6.94
CA PHE A 55 -19.22 18.90 -6.04
C PHE A 55 -18.06 18.01 -5.59
N TRP A 56 -18.35 16.82 -5.04
CA TRP A 56 -17.31 15.88 -4.62
C TRP A 56 -16.52 15.37 -5.82
N GLY A 57 -17.16 15.27 -7.00
CA GLY A 57 -16.53 14.92 -8.27
C GLY A 57 -15.47 15.93 -8.69
N THR A 58 -15.69 17.22 -8.41
CA THR A 58 -14.68 18.26 -8.67
C THR A 58 -13.43 18.05 -7.83
N LEU A 59 -13.58 17.74 -6.54
CA LEU A 59 -12.44 17.45 -5.65
C LEU A 59 -11.74 16.15 -6.04
N PHE A 60 -12.51 15.12 -6.41
CA PHE A 60 -11.99 13.89 -6.99
C PHE A 60 -11.14 14.17 -8.23
N GLY A 61 -11.62 15.00 -9.17
CA GLY A 61 -10.88 15.32 -10.40
C GLY A 61 -9.56 16.04 -10.17
N ILE A 62 -9.54 16.98 -9.20
CA ILE A 62 -8.31 17.69 -8.80
C ILE A 62 -7.26 16.68 -8.29
N ASN A 63 -7.66 15.81 -7.36
CA ASN A 63 -6.78 14.80 -6.78
C ASN A 63 -6.35 13.74 -7.81
N PHE A 64 -7.30 13.27 -8.63
CA PHE A 64 -7.09 12.25 -9.65
C PHE A 64 -6.03 12.64 -10.67
N ALA A 65 -6.05 13.88 -11.15
CA ALA A 65 -5.08 14.37 -12.14
C ALA A 65 -3.64 14.26 -11.65
N ILE A 66 -3.39 14.57 -10.37
CA ILE A 66 -2.05 14.47 -9.77
C ILE A 66 -1.69 13.01 -9.46
N GLY A 67 -2.67 12.21 -9.04
CA GLY A 67 -2.51 10.76 -8.88
C GLY A 67 -2.01 10.08 -10.15
N VAL A 68 -2.63 10.38 -11.31
CA VAL A 68 -2.18 9.86 -12.61
C VAL A 68 -0.76 10.32 -12.94
N ALA A 69 -0.46 11.62 -12.78
CA ALA A 69 0.86 12.16 -13.09
C ALA A 69 1.98 11.52 -12.26
N THR A 70 1.73 11.27 -10.97
CA THR A 70 2.70 10.62 -10.07
C THR A 70 2.79 9.11 -10.32
N GLY A 71 1.69 8.45 -10.69
CA GLY A 71 1.66 7.02 -11.01
C GLY A 71 2.49 6.65 -12.24
N ILE A 72 2.45 7.47 -13.28
CA ILE A 72 3.28 7.28 -14.50
C ILE A 72 4.77 7.23 -14.13
N VAL A 73 5.22 8.10 -13.22
CA VAL A 73 6.63 8.12 -12.81
C VAL A 73 7.00 6.85 -12.05
N MET A 74 6.11 6.34 -11.19
CA MET A 74 6.34 5.11 -10.43
C MET A 74 6.55 3.90 -11.36
N GLU A 75 5.72 3.77 -12.40
CA GLU A 75 5.83 2.69 -13.39
C GLU A 75 7.23 2.68 -14.05
N PHE A 76 7.71 3.84 -14.50
CA PHE A 76 9.03 3.93 -15.14
C PHE A 76 10.20 3.75 -14.16
N GLN A 77 10.02 4.01 -12.87
CA GLN A 77 11.11 3.86 -11.89
C GLN A 77 11.57 2.42 -11.72
N PHE A 78 10.67 1.44 -11.86
CA PHE A 78 11.06 0.02 -11.84
C PHE A 78 12.10 -0.29 -12.92
N GLY A 79 11.91 0.22 -14.14
CA GLY A 79 12.84 0.00 -15.25
C GLY A 79 14.13 0.80 -15.15
N MET A 80 14.06 2.07 -14.69
CA MET A 80 15.21 2.97 -14.70
C MET A 80 16.19 2.73 -13.54
N ASN A 81 15.68 2.68 -12.31
CA ASN A 81 16.52 2.65 -11.09
C ASN A 81 16.66 1.23 -10.50
N TRP A 82 15.88 0.27 -11.00
CA TRP A 82 15.83 -1.11 -10.52
C TRP A 82 15.94 -2.09 -11.69
N SER A 83 16.96 -1.92 -12.54
CA SER A 83 17.10 -2.71 -13.78
C SER A 83 17.37 -4.19 -13.52
N TYR A 84 18.21 -4.53 -12.53
CA TYR A 84 18.46 -5.92 -12.18
C TYR A 84 17.22 -6.57 -11.58
N TYR A 85 16.48 -5.86 -10.73
CA TYR A 85 15.15 -6.29 -10.28
C TYR A 85 14.22 -6.59 -11.45
N SER A 86 14.08 -5.66 -12.40
CA SER A 86 13.21 -5.82 -13.56
C SER A 86 13.58 -7.03 -14.42
N HIS A 87 14.87 -7.30 -14.59
CA HIS A 87 15.33 -8.52 -15.25
C HIS A 87 15.06 -9.79 -14.43
N TYR A 88 15.35 -9.75 -13.13
CA TYR A 88 15.33 -10.91 -12.25
C TYR A 88 13.93 -11.43 -11.97
N VAL A 89 12.91 -10.57 -11.92
CA VAL A 89 11.52 -10.96 -11.62
C VAL A 89 10.49 -10.52 -12.67
N GLY A 90 10.94 -10.00 -13.81
CA GLY A 90 10.06 -9.42 -14.84
C GLY A 90 8.95 -10.36 -15.33
N ASP A 91 9.23 -11.66 -15.42
CA ASP A 91 8.26 -12.67 -15.87
C ASP A 91 7.06 -12.81 -14.91
N ILE A 92 7.27 -12.56 -13.61
CA ILE A 92 6.20 -12.65 -12.60
C ILE A 92 5.62 -11.28 -12.29
N PHE A 93 6.49 -10.30 -11.98
CA PHE A 93 6.07 -8.97 -11.54
C PHE A 93 5.50 -8.14 -12.69
N GLY A 94 6.03 -8.28 -13.90
CA GLY A 94 5.58 -7.50 -15.06
C GLY A 94 4.17 -7.86 -15.54
N ALA A 95 3.74 -9.11 -15.37
CA ALA A 95 2.44 -9.56 -15.84
C ALA A 95 1.25 -8.87 -15.12
N PRO A 96 1.17 -8.81 -13.77
CA PRO A 96 0.16 -8.03 -13.08
C PRO A 96 0.14 -6.55 -13.47
N LEU A 97 1.31 -5.90 -13.61
CA LEU A 97 1.40 -4.49 -14.00
C LEU A 97 0.87 -4.25 -15.43
N ALA A 98 1.16 -5.15 -16.37
CA ALA A 98 0.62 -5.05 -17.73
C ALA A 98 -0.91 -5.24 -17.76
N ILE A 99 -1.43 -6.20 -16.98
CA ILE A 99 -2.88 -6.44 -16.87
C ILE A 99 -3.58 -5.26 -16.18
N GLU A 100 -2.94 -4.66 -15.17
CA GLU A 100 -3.41 -3.43 -14.54
C GLU A 100 -3.67 -2.33 -15.58
N GLY A 101 -2.69 -2.09 -16.46
CA GLY A 101 -2.82 -1.10 -17.53
C GLY A 101 -3.99 -1.41 -18.48
N LEU A 102 -4.09 -2.66 -18.94
CA LEU A 102 -5.10 -3.08 -19.90
C LEU A 102 -6.53 -3.10 -19.33
N MET A 103 -6.69 -3.52 -18.07
CA MET A 103 -8.00 -3.77 -17.47
C MET A 103 -8.50 -2.61 -16.61
N ALA A 104 -7.63 -2.03 -15.79
CA ALA A 104 -8.01 -1.02 -14.81
C ALA A 104 -7.81 0.40 -15.35
N PHE A 105 -6.61 0.75 -15.82
CA PHE A 105 -6.31 2.12 -16.25
C PHE A 105 -7.16 2.55 -17.44
N PHE A 106 -7.34 1.69 -18.46
CA PHE A 106 -8.23 2.01 -19.58
C PHE A 106 -9.68 2.21 -19.14
N LEU A 107 -10.18 1.39 -18.21
CA LEU A 107 -11.54 1.50 -17.70
C LEU A 107 -11.72 2.82 -16.95
N GLU A 108 -10.85 3.10 -15.98
CA GLU A 108 -10.92 4.32 -15.18
C GLU A 108 -10.72 5.58 -16.02
N ALA A 109 -9.67 5.64 -16.84
CA ALA A 109 -9.32 6.82 -17.64
C ALA A 109 -10.35 7.13 -18.73
N THR A 110 -11.02 6.11 -19.28
CA THR A 110 -12.08 6.33 -20.28
C THR A 110 -13.36 6.83 -19.61
N PHE A 111 -13.80 6.15 -18.56
CA PHE A 111 -15.08 6.47 -17.92
C PHE A 111 -15.02 7.70 -17.02
N VAL A 112 -13.85 8.13 -16.54
CA VAL A 112 -13.72 9.41 -15.81
C VAL A 112 -14.00 10.60 -16.71
N GLY A 113 -13.60 10.54 -18.00
CA GLY A 113 -13.99 11.55 -18.98
C GLY A 113 -15.50 11.60 -19.18
N LEU A 114 -16.15 10.43 -19.25
CA LEU A 114 -17.60 10.34 -19.34
C LEU A 114 -18.31 10.83 -18.07
N PHE A 115 -17.72 10.60 -16.88
CA PHE A 115 -18.26 11.10 -15.61
C PHE A 115 -18.27 12.64 -15.53
N PHE A 116 -17.25 13.32 -16.06
CA PHE A 116 -17.22 14.78 -16.03
C PHE A 116 -18.06 15.42 -17.13
N PHE A 117 -18.02 14.87 -18.34
CA PHE A 117 -18.61 15.50 -19.53
C PHE A 117 -19.91 14.84 -20.00
N GLY A 118 -20.36 13.77 -19.34
CA GLY A 118 -21.51 12.97 -19.74
C GLY A 118 -22.84 13.40 -19.11
N TRP A 119 -22.85 14.35 -18.16
CA TRP A 119 -24.07 14.75 -17.42
C TRP A 119 -25.25 15.15 -18.32
N ASP A 120 -24.98 15.73 -19.48
CA ASP A 120 -26.00 16.18 -20.44
C ASP A 120 -26.03 15.33 -21.72
N LYS A 121 -25.20 14.27 -21.79
CA LYS A 121 -25.02 13.40 -22.96
C LYS A 121 -25.41 11.94 -22.70
N LEU A 122 -25.53 11.54 -21.44
CA LEU A 122 -25.89 10.19 -21.01
C LEU A 122 -27.18 10.21 -20.21
N SER A 123 -27.93 9.10 -20.26
CA SER A 123 -29.09 8.92 -19.38
C SER A 123 -28.61 8.84 -17.94
N LYS A 124 -29.46 9.16 -16.96
CA LYS A 124 -29.09 9.05 -15.54
C LYS A 124 -28.55 7.66 -15.16
N VAL A 125 -29.05 6.60 -15.80
CA VAL A 125 -28.55 5.23 -15.61
C VAL A 125 -27.22 5.01 -16.35
N GLY A 126 -27.08 5.55 -17.57
CA GLY A 126 -25.83 5.50 -18.33
C GLY A 126 -24.69 6.26 -17.64
N HIS A 127 -24.99 7.42 -17.05
CA HIS A 127 -24.04 8.18 -16.25
C HIS A 127 -23.66 7.42 -14.98
N LEU A 128 -24.64 6.84 -14.27
CA LEU A 128 -24.37 6.02 -13.10
C LEU A 128 -23.49 4.80 -13.42
N ALA A 129 -23.72 4.15 -14.57
CA ALA A 129 -22.88 3.05 -15.03
C ALA A 129 -21.43 3.52 -15.28
N ALA A 130 -21.23 4.72 -15.83
CA ALA A 130 -19.91 5.31 -15.97
C ALA A 130 -19.24 5.56 -14.61
N THR A 131 -19.97 6.09 -13.63
CA THR A 131 -19.45 6.34 -12.27
C THR A 131 -19.04 5.05 -11.56
N TRP A 132 -19.83 3.97 -11.70
CA TRP A 132 -19.44 2.65 -11.17
C TRP A 132 -18.28 2.03 -11.94
N ALA A 133 -18.15 2.27 -13.24
CA ALA A 133 -17.00 1.83 -14.02
C ALA A 133 -15.71 2.52 -13.57
N VAL A 134 -15.76 3.82 -13.27
CA VAL A 134 -14.62 4.54 -12.64
C VAL A 134 -14.25 3.89 -11.33
N ALA A 135 -15.22 3.67 -10.43
CA ALA A 135 -14.96 3.05 -9.13
C ALA A 135 -14.41 1.62 -9.25
N ALA A 136 -14.93 0.81 -10.18
CA ALA A 136 -14.41 -0.52 -10.46
C ALA A 136 -12.98 -0.47 -11.00
N GLY A 137 -12.69 0.45 -11.93
CA GLY A 137 -11.36 0.69 -12.47
C GLY A 137 -10.34 1.01 -11.38
N SER A 138 -10.64 1.98 -10.49
CA SER A 138 -9.74 2.34 -9.39
C SER A 138 -9.44 1.13 -8.47
N ASN A 139 -10.46 0.32 -8.18
CA ASN A 139 -10.30 -0.85 -7.30
C ASN A 139 -9.58 -2.02 -7.99
N PHE A 140 -9.78 -2.22 -9.29
CA PHE A 140 -9.00 -3.21 -10.04
C PHE A 140 -7.54 -2.80 -10.20
N SER A 141 -7.25 -1.50 -10.29
CA SER A 141 -5.86 -1.03 -10.24
C SER A 141 -5.22 -1.42 -8.91
N ALA A 142 -5.87 -1.06 -7.80
CA ALA A 142 -5.40 -1.46 -6.47
C ALA A 142 -5.23 -2.98 -6.32
N LEU A 143 -6.11 -3.79 -6.93
CA LEU A 143 -5.98 -5.25 -6.91
C LEU A 143 -4.68 -5.72 -7.57
N TRP A 144 -4.43 -5.33 -8.82
CA TRP A 144 -3.28 -5.83 -9.56
C TRP A 144 -1.94 -5.35 -8.99
N ILE A 145 -1.86 -4.09 -8.58
CA ILE A 145 -0.63 -3.57 -7.98
C ILE A 145 -0.35 -4.21 -6.61
N LEU A 146 -1.39 -4.57 -5.84
CA LEU A 146 -1.24 -5.24 -4.54
C LEU A 146 -1.01 -6.75 -4.69
N ILE A 147 -1.41 -7.37 -5.80
CA ILE A 147 -0.95 -8.72 -6.17
C ILE A 147 0.55 -8.69 -6.43
N ALA A 148 1.03 -7.73 -7.21
CA ALA A 148 2.45 -7.57 -7.48
C ALA A 148 3.25 -7.34 -6.17
N ASN A 149 2.81 -6.39 -5.33
CA ASN A 149 3.46 -6.12 -4.04
C ASN A 149 3.33 -7.28 -3.03
N GLY A 150 2.18 -7.96 -2.99
CA GLY A 150 1.95 -9.14 -2.15
C GLY A 150 2.87 -10.29 -2.52
N TRP A 151 3.13 -10.49 -3.82
CA TRP A 151 4.12 -11.46 -4.30
C TRP A 151 5.55 -11.09 -3.87
N MET A 152 5.93 -9.81 -3.89
CA MET A 152 7.25 -9.38 -3.36
C MET A 152 7.45 -9.74 -1.87
N GLN A 153 6.36 -9.90 -1.14
CA GLN A 153 6.31 -10.17 0.29
C GLN A 153 6.20 -11.68 0.58
N ASN A 154 5.67 -12.46 -0.35
CA ASN A 154 5.54 -13.92 -0.28
C ASN A 154 5.58 -14.51 -1.71
N PRO A 155 6.77 -14.89 -2.23
CA PRO A 155 6.99 -15.17 -3.66
C PRO A 155 6.54 -16.58 -4.11
N VAL A 156 5.30 -16.96 -3.80
CA VAL A 156 4.68 -18.24 -4.22
C VAL A 156 4.47 -18.31 -5.74
N GLY A 157 4.24 -19.50 -6.28
CA GLY A 157 4.01 -19.71 -7.71
C GLY A 157 5.19 -19.38 -8.63
N SER A 158 6.41 -19.30 -8.09
CA SER A 158 7.62 -18.97 -8.85
C SER A 158 8.83 -19.84 -8.49
N ALA A 159 9.76 -20.01 -9.42
CA ALA A 159 11.02 -20.74 -9.21
C ALA A 159 12.19 -20.05 -9.90
N PHE A 160 13.39 -20.13 -9.31
CA PHE A 160 14.60 -19.61 -9.93
C PHE A 160 15.10 -20.57 -11.00
N ASN A 161 15.37 -20.07 -12.20
CA ASN A 161 15.97 -20.83 -13.28
C ASN A 161 17.47 -20.47 -13.42
N PRO A 162 18.39 -21.40 -13.11
CA PRO A 162 19.84 -21.17 -13.20
C PRO A 162 20.36 -20.85 -14.60
N GLN A 163 19.63 -21.21 -15.66
CA GLN A 163 20.05 -20.99 -17.04
C GLN A 163 19.71 -19.57 -17.51
N THR A 164 18.52 -19.11 -17.19
CA THR A 164 18.05 -17.76 -17.55
C THR A 164 18.41 -16.72 -16.50
N MET A 165 18.91 -17.15 -15.33
CA MET A 165 19.35 -16.30 -14.22
C MET A 165 18.26 -15.36 -13.70
N ARG A 166 17.02 -15.83 -13.71
CA ARG A 166 15.82 -15.10 -13.29
C ARG A 166 14.79 -16.04 -12.65
N MET A 167 13.85 -15.45 -11.94
CA MET A 167 12.65 -16.12 -11.45
C MET A 167 11.67 -16.28 -12.61
N GLU A 168 11.03 -17.44 -12.72
CA GLU A 168 10.01 -17.75 -13.73
C GLU A 168 8.71 -18.19 -13.04
N VAL A 169 7.56 -17.89 -13.66
CA VAL A 169 6.24 -18.32 -13.15
C VAL A 169 6.11 -19.83 -13.33
N VAL A 170 5.81 -20.55 -12.25
CA VAL A 170 5.47 -21.98 -12.31
C VAL A 170 3.96 -22.20 -12.17
N ASP A 171 3.29 -21.36 -11.38
CA ASP A 171 1.84 -21.38 -11.21
C ASP A 171 1.31 -19.95 -11.05
N PHE A 172 0.64 -19.43 -12.08
CA PHE A 172 0.05 -18.10 -12.04
C PHE A 172 -1.17 -18.01 -11.10
N TYR A 173 -1.87 -19.12 -10.87
CA TYR A 173 -3.01 -19.15 -9.96
C TYR A 173 -2.56 -18.93 -8.51
N GLU A 174 -1.45 -19.55 -8.10
CA GLU A 174 -0.84 -19.29 -6.79
C GLU A 174 -0.40 -17.83 -6.62
N VAL A 175 0.16 -17.21 -7.67
CA VAL A 175 0.52 -15.78 -7.65
C VAL A 175 -0.72 -14.91 -7.45
N LEU A 176 -1.80 -15.20 -8.18
CA LEU A 176 -3.05 -14.43 -8.14
C LEU A 176 -3.78 -14.53 -6.79
N PHE A 177 -3.86 -15.75 -6.25
CA PHE A 177 -4.56 -16.04 -4.99
C PHE A 177 -3.63 -16.07 -3.76
N ASN A 178 -2.45 -15.45 -3.88
CA ASN A 178 -1.52 -15.31 -2.77
C ASN A 178 -2.21 -14.70 -1.53
N PRO A 179 -2.23 -15.38 -0.38
CA PRO A 179 -2.95 -14.91 0.80
C PRO A 179 -2.48 -13.54 1.29
N VAL A 180 -1.19 -13.24 1.15
CA VAL A 180 -0.62 -11.93 1.51
C VAL A 180 -1.13 -10.83 0.58
N ALA A 181 -1.29 -11.11 -0.71
CA ALA A 181 -1.88 -10.17 -1.67
C ALA A 181 -3.34 -9.89 -1.36
N GLN A 182 -4.13 -10.92 -1.03
CA GLN A 182 -5.54 -10.77 -0.69
C GLN A 182 -5.73 -9.91 0.57
N ALA A 183 -4.99 -10.20 1.64
CA ALA A 183 -5.05 -9.41 2.87
C ALA A 183 -4.61 -7.94 2.62
N LYS A 184 -3.51 -7.73 1.87
CA LYS A 184 -3.03 -6.39 1.50
C LYS A 184 -4.05 -5.63 0.67
N PHE A 185 -4.66 -6.28 -0.32
CA PHE A 185 -5.69 -5.68 -1.18
C PHE A 185 -6.82 -5.11 -0.34
N VAL A 186 -7.49 -5.95 0.43
CA VAL A 186 -8.69 -5.53 1.15
C VAL A 186 -8.35 -4.53 2.26
N HIS A 187 -7.21 -4.67 2.95
CA HIS A 187 -6.75 -3.72 3.96
C HIS A 187 -6.46 -2.33 3.37
N THR A 188 -5.68 -2.27 2.29
CA THR A 188 -5.25 -1.00 1.66
C THR A 188 -6.42 -0.26 1.03
N VAL A 189 -7.30 -0.99 0.32
CA VAL A 189 -8.51 -0.42 -0.28
C VAL A 189 -9.45 0.11 0.80
N SER A 190 -9.69 -0.66 1.87
CA SER A 190 -10.51 -0.20 2.99
C SER A 190 -9.91 1.04 3.69
N ALA A 191 -8.58 1.14 3.77
CA ALA A 191 -7.90 2.33 4.31
C ALA A 191 -8.10 3.57 3.41
N GLY A 192 -8.11 3.38 2.08
CA GLY A 192 -8.51 4.42 1.13
C GLY A 192 -9.95 4.90 1.35
N TYR A 193 -10.86 3.97 1.59
CA TYR A 193 -12.26 4.29 1.88
C TYR A 193 -12.43 5.09 3.19
N VAL A 194 -11.66 4.74 4.23
CA VAL A 194 -11.59 5.52 5.48
C VAL A 194 -11.07 6.93 5.22
N THR A 195 -10.01 7.05 4.42
CA THR A 195 -9.40 8.35 4.07
C THR A 195 -10.40 9.29 3.41
N ALA A 196 -11.09 8.84 2.36
CA ALA A 196 -12.10 9.65 1.70
C ALA A 196 -13.31 9.95 2.60
N SER A 197 -13.72 8.99 3.44
CA SER A 197 -14.82 9.19 4.39
C SER A 197 -14.48 10.29 5.40
N ILE A 198 -13.28 10.26 5.98
CA ILE A 198 -12.86 11.28 6.94
C ILE A 198 -12.66 12.63 6.25
N PHE A 199 -12.17 12.64 5.01
CA PHE A 199 -12.10 13.86 4.20
C PHE A 199 -13.48 14.49 3.97
N VAL A 200 -14.45 13.71 3.48
CA VAL A 200 -15.83 14.18 3.25
C VAL A 200 -16.48 14.62 4.56
N LEU A 201 -16.29 13.87 5.64
CA LEU A 201 -16.78 14.19 6.98
C LEU A 201 -16.19 15.51 7.49
N GLY A 202 -14.87 15.68 7.40
CA GLY A 202 -14.16 16.86 7.90
C GLY A 202 -14.52 18.13 7.12
N VAL A 203 -14.52 18.07 5.79
CA VAL A 203 -14.93 19.20 4.94
C VAL A 203 -16.39 19.58 5.19
N SER A 204 -17.28 18.59 5.34
CA SER A 204 -18.69 18.84 5.65
C SER A 204 -18.88 19.40 7.06
N ALA A 205 -18.12 18.94 8.04
CA ALA A 205 -18.12 19.49 9.39
C ALA A 205 -17.65 20.94 9.42
N TRP A 206 -16.66 21.30 8.58
CA TRP A 206 -16.24 22.68 8.40
C TRP A 206 -17.37 23.56 7.85
N TYR A 207 -18.10 23.10 6.84
CA TYR A 207 -19.27 23.82 6.32
C TYR A 207 -20.34 24.02 7.41
N ALA A 208 -20.63 22.99 8.20
CA ALA A 208 -21.57 23.06 9.31
C ALA A 208 -21.14 24.10 10.37
N LEU A 209 -19.86 24.11 10.76
CA LEU A 209 -19.28 25.10 11.68
C LEU A 209 -19.37 26.54 11.15
N LYS A 210 -19.32 26.72 9.84
CA LYS A 210 -19.41 28.04 9.18
C LYS A 210 -20.85 28.45 8.85
N GLY A 211 -21.86 27.62 9.13
CA GLY A 211 -23.23 27.93 8.78
C GLY A 211 -23.50 27.89 7.27
N ARG A 212 -22.67 27.21 6.47
CA ARG A 212 -22.72 27.19 5.00
C ARG A 212 -23.19 25.82 4.49
N HIS A 213 -23.95 25.80 3.39
CA HIS A 213 -24.34 24.58 2.66
C HIS A 213 -24.88 23.44 3.56
N ILE A 214 -25.63 23.78 4.62
CA ILE A 214 -25.98 22.86 5.71
C ILE A 214 -26.67 21.58 5.23
N GLU A 215 -27.61 21.68 4.29
CA GLU A 215 -28.32 20.52 3.76
C GLU A 215 -27.38 19.50 3.07
N ILE A 216 -26.41 19.99 2.31
CA ILE A 216 -25.39 19.16 1.64
C ILE A 216 -24.41 18.60 2.67
N ALA A 217 -23.97 19.44 3.61
CA ALA A 217 -23.04 19.05 4.66
C ALA A 217 -23.60 17.88 5.49
N LYS A 218 -24.85 17.98 5.96
CA LYS A 218 -25.48 16.94 6.79
C LYS A 218 -25.65 15.60 6.07
N ARG A 219 -26.02 15.62 4.78
CA ARG A 219 -26.14 14.40 3.96
C ARG A 219 -24.78 13.79 3.67
N SER A 220 -23.81 14.63 3.31
CA SER A 220 -22.42 14.20 3.07
C SER A 220 -21.81 13.57 4.31
N MET A 221 -21.95 14.21 5.48
CA MET A 221 -21.50 13.64 6.77
C MET A 221 -22.19 12.30 7.09
N THR A 222 -23.47 12.15 6.74
CA THR A 222 -24.20 10.90 6.99
C THR A 222 -23.64 9.75 6.16
N VAL A 223 -23.47 9.96 4.85
CA VAL A 223 -22.90 8.95 3.94
C VAL A 223 -21.47 8.60 4.36
N ALA A 224 -20.65 9.63 4.64
CA ALA A 224 -19.28 9.46 5.07
C ALA A 224 -19.15 8.74 6.42
N ALA A 225 -20.02 9.02 7.39
CA ALA A 225 -19.99 8.35 8.69
C ALA A 225 -20.39 6.87 8.58
N SER A 226 -21.43 6.54 7.79
CA SER A 226 -21.84 5.15 7.61
C SER A 226 -20.81 4.34 6.83
N PHE A 227 -20.34 4.87 5.70
CA PHE A 227 -19.35 4.19 4.87
C PHE A 227 -17.98 4.13 5.56
N GLY A 228 -17.58 5.21 6.22
CA GLY A 228 -16.34 5.27 7.00
C GLY A 228 -16.33 4.31 8.18
N LEU A 229 -17.46 4.11 8.87
CA LEU A 229 -17.55 3.12 9.95
C LEU A 229 -17.38 1.69 9.42
N ALA A 230 -18.10 1.33 8.36
CA ALA A 230 -17.97 0.01 7.74
C ALA A 230 -16.53 -0.23 7.25
N SER A 231 -15.93 0.77 6.63
CA SER A 231 -14.56 0.71 6.13
C SER A 231 -13.54 0.63 7.27
N ALA A 232 -13.69 1.40 8.34
CA ALA A 232 -12.77 1.39 9.48
C ALA A 232 -12.79 0.06 10.24
N LEU A 233 -13.98 -0.56 10.37
CA LEU A 233 -14.10 -1.91 10.92
C LEU A 233 -13.43 -2.95 10.02
N SER A 234 -13.62 -2.83 8.69
CA SER A 234 -12.94 -3.67 7.69
C SER A 234 -11.41 -3.58 7.82
N VAL A 235 -10.86 -2.36 7.90
CA VAL A 235 -9.40 -2.12 8.05
C VAL A 235 -8.83 -2.86 9.25
N VAL A 236 -9.49 -2.82 10.41
CA VAL A 236 -8.96 -3.45 11.63
C VAL A 236 -9.01 -4.97 11.56
N VAL A 237 -10.12 -5.55 11.10
CA VAL A 237 -10.23 -7.02 10.96
C VAL A 237 -9.18 -7.55 9.99
N LEU A 238 -8.97 -6.87 8.87
CA LEU A 238 -8.00 -7.28 7.85
C LEU A 238 -6.57 -6.91 8.23
N GLY A 239 -6.39 -5.90 9.08
CA GLY A 239 -5.10 -5.58 9.69
C GLY A 239 -4.64 -6.67 10.64
N ASP A 240 -5.56 -7.21 11.43
CA ASP A 240 -5.33 -8.39 12.28
C ASP A 240 -4.96 -9.62 11.44
N GLU A 241 -5.69 -9.88 10.35
CA GLU A 241 -5.35 -10.97 9.42
C GLU A 241 -3.98 -10.78 8.74
N SER A 242 -3.66 -9.57 8.31
CA SER A 242 -2.33 -9.23 7.76
C SER A 242 -1.21 -9.44 8.79
N GLY A 243 -1.47 -9.13 10.06
CA GLY A 243 -0.56 -9.39 11.18
C GLY A 243 -0.33 -10.88 11.41
N TYR A 244 -1.40 -11.69 11.36
CA TYR A 244 -1.33 -13.14 11.45
C TYR A 244 -0.49 -13.75 10.31
N LEU A 245 -0.79 -13.39 9.05
CA LEU A 245 -0.04 -13.86 7.88
C LEU A 245 1.44 -13.42 7.91
N SER A 246 1.74 -12.26 8.51
CA SER A 246 3.12 -11.84 8.75
C SER A 246 3.84 -12.77 9.73
N GLY A 247 3.13 -13.37 10.70
CA GLY A 247 3.70 -14.40 11.58
C GLY A 247 4.05 -15.72 10.88
N GLU A 248 3.35 -16.06 9.80
CA GLU A 248 3.63 -17.26 9.01
C GLU A 248 4.77 -17.02 8.02
N HIS A 249 4.73 -15.92 7.27
CA HIS A 249 5.61 -15.68 6.12
C HIS A 249 6.73 -14.66 6.36
N GLN A 250 6.62 -13.77 7.36
CA GLN A 250 7.59 -12.69 7.62
C GLN A 250 7.85 -12.46 9.12
N LYS A 251 8.37 -13.51 9.76
CA LYS A 251 8.60 -13.54 11.21
C LYS A 251 9.48 -12.40 11.70
N MET A 252 10.49 -11.99 10.92
CA MET A 252 11.37 -10.88 11.29
C MET A 252 10.63 -9.55 11.37
N LYS A 253 9.71 -9.28 10.43
CA LYS A 253 8.84 -8.10 10.46
C LYS A 253 7.97 -8.09 11.72
N LEU A 254 7.34 -9.22 12.05
CA LEU A 254 6.52 -9.36 13.26
C LEU A 254 7.34 -9.13 14.53
N ALA A 255 8.52 -9.73 14.61
CA ALA A 255 9.46 -9.56 15.72
C ALA A 255 9.93 -8.11 15.87
N ALA A 256 10.18 -7.42 14.76
CA ALA A 256 10.62 -6.04 14.75
C ALA A 256 9.50 -5.04 15.08
N ILE A 257 8.26 -5.25 14.61
CA ILE A 257 7.14 -4.37 15.00
C ILE A 257 6.89 -4.47 16.50
N GLU A 258 6.93 -5.67 17.10
CA GLU A 258 6.71 -5.85 18.54
C GLU A 258 7.94 -5.64 19.42
N ALA A 259 9.11 -5.39 18.80
CA ALA A 259 10.42 -5.30 19.47
C ALA A 259 10.71 -6.52 20.37
N MET A 260 10.44 -7.72 19.83
CA MET A 260 10.70 -9.01 20.46
C MET A 260 12.16 -9.43 20.22
N TRP A 261 13.06 -8.98 21.09
CA TRP A 261 14.50 -9.29 20.97
C TRP A 261 14.81 -10.77 21.24
N GLU A 262 14.12 -11.35 22.21
CA GLU A 262 14.17 -12.76 22.59
C GLU A 262 12.85 -13.45 22.20
N THR A 263 12.90 -14.77 22.08
CA THR A 263 11.71 -15.59 21.83
C THR A 263 10.73 -15.46 22.99
N GLU A 264 9.50 -15.05 22.67
CA GLU A 264 8.48 -14.77 23.68
C GLU A 264 7.73 -16.07 24.00
N PRO A 265 7.65 -16.47 25.29
CA PRO A 265 6.97 -17.67 25.71
C PRO A 265 5.47 -17.55 25.48
N ALA A 266 4.81 -18.68 25.21
CA ALA A 266 3.37 -18.72 25.08
C ALA A 266 2.67 -18.58 26.45
N PRO A 267 1.58 -17.79 26.56
CA PRO A 267 1.03 -16.87 25.56
C PRO A 267 1.78 -15.52 25.52
N ALA A 268 2.23 -15.12 24.32
CA ALA A 268 3.02 -13.91 24.13
C ALA A 268 2.25 -12.62 24.47
N ALA A 269 2.95 -11.66 25.06
CA ALA A 269 2.40 -10.34 25.41
C ALA A 269 2.52 -9.34 24.26
N PHE A 270 1.59 -8.38 24.18
CA PHE A 270 1.64 -7.28 23.22
C PHE A 270 2.31 -6.05 23.82
N THR A 271 3.29 -5.45 23.14
CA THR A 271 4.05 -4.31 23.68
C THR A 271 3.40 -2.99 23.27
N VAL A 272 2.54 -2.43 24.14
CA VAL A 272 1.79 -1.19 23.88
C VAL A 272 2.71 0.03 23.77
N PHE A 273 3.76 0.08 24.58
CA PHE A 273 4.69 1.20 24.66
C PHE A 273 6.08 0.72 25.03
N GLY A 274 7.12 1.42 24.58
CA GLY A 274 8.51 1.14 24.90
C GLY A 274 9.45 1.94 24.01
N PHE A 275 10.74 1.95 24.36
CA PHE A 275 11.79 2.54 23.55
C PHE A 275 12.77 1.43 23.13
N PRO A 276 12.60 0.86 21.92
CA PRO A 276 13.54 -0.13 21.40
C PRO A 276 14.92 0.48 21.18
N ASP A 277 15.96 -0.15 21.72
CA ASP A 277 17.35 0.19 21.50
C ASP A 277 18.02 -0.94 20.70
N THR A 278 18.34 -0.66 19.43
CA THR A 278 18.97 -1.62 18.53
C THR A 278 20.41 -1.95 18.91
N ALA A 279 21.14 -1.01 19.53
CA ALA A 279 22.52 -1.24 19.94
C ALA A 279 22.58 -2.12 21.19
N ALA A 280 21.71 -1.85 22.16
CA ALA A 280 21.59 -2.66 23.37
C ALA A 280 20.82 -3.98 23.13
N ARG A 281 20.07 -4.09 22.02
CA ARG A 281 19.21 -5.23 21.67
C ARG A 281 18.18 -5.53 22.76
N GLU A 282 17.60 -4.47 23.29
CA GLU A 282 16.56 -4.52 24.32
C GLU A 282 15.53 -3.39 24.13
N THR A 283 14.41 -3.47 24.84
CA THR A 283 13.36 -2.45 24.79
C THR A 283 13.17 -1.85 26.17
N HIS A 284 13.57 -0.59 26.32
CA HIS A 284 13.46 0.12 27.60
C HIS A 284 12.03 0.57 27.88
N TYR A 285 11.67 0.61 29.17
CA TYR A 285 10.37 1.09 29.66
C TYR A 285 9.16 0.42 28.98
N ALA A 286 9.29 -0.87 28.66
CA ALA A 286 8.25 -1.62 27.96
C ALA A 286 6.99 -1.80 28.82
N VAL A 287 5.85 -1.35 28.29
CA VAL A 287 4.52 -1.62 28.85
C VAL A 287 3.88 -2.70 28.00
N ARG A 288 3.65 -3.88 28.61
CA ARG A 288 3.14 -5.07 27.92
C ARG A 288 1.76 -5.43 28.44
N VAL A 289 0.86 -5.80 27.53
CA VAL A 289 -0.45 -6.38 27.86
C VAL A 289 -0.37 -7.89 27.62
N PRO A 290 -0.58 -8.72 28.65
CA PRO A 290 -0.45 -10.17 28.52
C PRO A 290 -1.38 -10.75 27.45
N TRP A 291 -0.92 -11.81 26.77
CA TRP A 291 -1.69 -12.74 25.94
C TRP A 291 -2.25 -12.20 24.63
N VAL A 292 -2.39 -10.88 24.49
CA VAL A 292 -2.95 -10.24 23.29
C VAL A 292 -2.17 -10.66 22.05
N MET A 293 -0.83 -10.68 22.11
CA MET A 293 0.00 -11.04 20.96
C MET A 293 -0.11 -12.52 20.59
N GLY A 294 -0.24 -13.42 21.56
CA GLY A 294 -0.54 -14.84 21.29
C GLY A 294 -1.85 -15.01 20.52
N LEU A 295 -2.90 -14.31 20.95
CA LEU A 295 -4.23 -14.38 20.32
C LEU A 295 -4.27 -13.80 18.91
N ILE A 296 -3.69 -12.62 18.68
CA ILE A 296 -3.74 -11.97 17.36
C ILE A 296 -2.65 -12.50 16.41
N GLY A 297 -1.46 -12.79 16.93
CA GLY A 297 -0.31 -13.18 16.11
C GLY A 297 -0.22 -14.67 15.81
N THR A 298 -0.77 -15.55 16.64
CA THR A 298 -0.68 -17.01 16.43
C THR A 298 -2.02 -17.74 16.47
N ARG A 299 -3.12 -17.04 16.82
CA ARG A 299 -4.43 -17.65 17.12
C ARG A 299 -4.34 -18.76 18.18
N SER A 300 -3.35 -18.70 19.06
CA SER A 300 -3.00 -19.77 20.00
C SER A 300 -2.56 -19.20 21.35
N LEU A 301 -2.77 -20.01 22.40
CA LEU A 301 -2.27 -19.72 23.75
C LEU A 301 -1.02 -20.52 24.10
N THR A 302 -0.59 -21.43 23.24
CA THR A 302 0.48 -22.39 23.49
C THR A 302 1.63 -22.29 22.50
N THR A 303 1.50 -21.45 21.46
CA THR A 303 2.52 -21.29 20.43
C THR A 303 3.47 -20.15 20.81
N GLU A 304 4.76 -20.46 20.90
CA GLU A 304 5.81 -19.46 21.11
C GLU A 304 6.04 -18.62 19.84
N ILE A 305 6.48 -17.37 20.03
CA ILE A 305 6.78 -16.47 18.91
C ILE A 305 8.29 -16.22 18.87
N PRO A 306 8.98 -16.60 17.77
CA PRO A 306 10.43 -16.46 17.68
C PRO A 306 10.84 -14.98 17.72
N GLY A 307 11.85 -14.69 18.53
CA GLY A 307 12.42 -13.35 18.65
C GLY A 307 13.48 -13.06 17.60
N ILE A 308 13.94 -11.80 17.57
CA ILE A 308 14.94 -11.31 16.61
C ILE A 308 16.22 -12.14 16.67
N LYS A 309 16.74 -12.45 17.87
CA LYS A 309 18.00 -13.20 18.01
C LYS A 309 17.93 -14.60 17.41
N GLU A 310 16.84 -15.34 17.69
CA GLU A 310 16.63 -16.67 17.12
C GLU A 310 16.51 -16.59 15.59
N LEU A 311 15.80 -15.59 15.06
CA LEU A 311 15.64 -15.40 13.62
C LEU A 311 16.96 -15.03 12.93
N VAL A 312 17.82 -14.25 13.59
CA VAL A 312 19.19 -13.97 13.11
C VAL A 312 20.02 -15.24 13.07
N ASP A 313 19.91 -16.11 14.08
CA ASP A 313 20.62 -17.39 14.07
C ASP A 313 20.13 -18.33 12.96
N ARG A 314 18.82 -18.35 12.69
CA ARG A 314 18.27 -19.03 11.50
C ARG A 314 18.80 -18.42 10.21
N ALA A 315 18.89 -17.09 10.11
CA ALA A 315 19.47 -16.43 8.95
C ALA A 315 20.94 -16.85 8.72
N LYS A 316 21.75 -17.05 9.76
CA LYS A 316 23.11 -17.59 9.63
C LYS A 316 23.12 -18.99 9.00
N ILE A 317 22.17 -19.85 9.41
CA ILE A 317 22.03 -21.20 8.83
C ILE A 317 21.66 -21.09 7.35
N ASN A 318 20.68 -20.26 7.02
CA ASN A 318 20.24 -20.06 5.64
C ASN A 318 21.35 -19.45 4.77
N ILE A 319 22.16 -18.53 5.29
CA ILE A 319 23.33 -18.00 4.58
C ILE A 319 24.30 -19.13 4.22
N ARG A 320 24.60 -20.03 5.17
CA ARG A 320 25.51 -21.18 4.91
C ARG A 320 24.93 -22.16 3.90
N SER A 321 23.64 -22.48 3.99
CA SER A 321 22.91 -23.27 2.98
C SER A 321 22.97 -22.60 1.60
N GLY A 322 22.68 -21.31 1.53
CA GLY A 322 22.73 -20.51 0.32
C GLY A 322 24.13 -20.45 -0.32
N LEU A 323 25.21 -20.54 0.47
CA LEU A 323 26.57 -20.60 -0.08
C LEU A 323 26.82 -21.87 -0.89
N LEU A 324 26.22 -23.01 -0.48
CA LEU A 324 26.24 -24.25 -1.25
C LEU A 324 25.49 -24.07 -2.58
N ALA A 325 24.30 -23.47 -2.53
CA ALA A 325 23.51 -23.15 -3.71
C ALA A 325 24.26 -22.21 -4.67
N TYR A 326 24.91 -21.16 -4.13
CA TYR A 326 25.70 -20.23 -4.92
C TYR A 326 26.90 -20.93 -5.57
N GLY A 327 27.60 -21.81 -4.85
CA GLY A 327 28.68 -22.63 -5.39
C GLY A 327 28.23 -23.53 -6.54
N ALA A 328 27.08 -24.19 -6.40
CA ALA A 328 26.47 -24.99 -7.46
C ALA A 328 26.08 -24.12 -8.67
N LEU A 329 25.50 -22.94 -8.42
CA LEU A 329 25.11 -21.99 -9.47
C LEU A 329 26.32 -21.51 -10.30
N GLN A 330 27.46 -21.23 -9.67
CA GLN A 330 28.68 -20.87 -10.40
C GLN A 330 29.11 -22.01 -11.33
N GLN A 331 29.09 -23.26 -10.85
CA GLN A 331 29.45 -24.43 -11.67
C GLN A 331 28.47 -24.65 -12.84
N ILE A 332 27.16 -24.45 -12.61
CA ILE A 332 26.14 -24.52 -13.67
C ILE A 332 26.42 -23.46 -14.75
N ARG A 333 26.74 -22.24 -14.34
CA ARG A 333 27.04 -21.13 -15.25
C ARG A 333 28.32 -21.37 -16.05
N ASP A 334 29.36 -21.87 -15.40
CA ASP A 334 30.66 -22.12 -16.02
C ASP A 334 30.60 -23.31 -17.00
N ALA A 335 29.68 -24.27 -16.79
CA ALA A 335 29.46 -25.39 -17.69
C ALA A 335 28.86 -25.00 -19.05
N GLY A 336 28.17 -23.85 -19.15
CA GLY A 336 27.67 -23.26 -20.41
C GLY A 336 26.59 -24.04 -21.18
N SER A 337 26.33 -25.31 -20.83
CA SER A 337 25.30 -26.17 -21.42
C SER A 337 24.67 -27.06 -20.35
N SER A 338 23.36 -27.27 -20.43
CA SER A 338 22.62 -28.15 -19.50
C SER A 338 23.19 -29.58 -19.49
N THR A 339 23.64 -30.11 -20.62
CA THR A 339 24.20 -31.47 -20.75
C THR A 339 25.57 -31.66 -20.09
N ALA A 340 26.29 -30.57 -19.81
CA ALA A 340 27.61 -30.60 -19.18
C ALA A 340 27.57 -30.47 -17.65
N VAL A 341 26.40 -30.16 -17.08
CA VAL A 341 26.19 -30.06 -15.63
C VAL A 341 26.04 -31.46 -15.04
N SER A 342 26.89 -31.83 -14.08
CA SER A 342 26.78 -33.11 -13.37
C SER A 342 25.49 -33.19 -12.55
N GLN A 343 24.97 -34.41 -12.36
CA GLN A 343 23.75 -34.61 -11.57
C GLN A 343 23.93 -34.13 -10.12
N GLU A 344 25.10 -34.36 -9.54
CA GLU A 344 25.46 -33.91 -8.19
C GLU A 344 25.32 -32.38 -8.00
N VAL A 345 25.72 -31.60 -9.02
CA VAL A 345 25.61 -30.12 -8.97
C VAL A 345 24.15 -29.67 -9.07
N ARG A 346 23.33 -30.39 -9.86
CA ARG A 346 21.89 -30.11 -9.94
C ARG A 346 21.20 -30.43 -8.62
N ASP A 347 21.45 -31.61 -8.07
CA ASP A 347 20.86 -32.04 -6.80
C ASP A 347 21.27 -31.09 -5.65
N ALA A 348 22.52 -30.63 -5.64
CA ALA A 348 23.00 -29.65 -4.66
C ALA A 348 22.29 -28.29 -4.81
N PHE A 349 22.02 -27.84 -6.04
CA PHE A 349 21.26 -26.62 -6.29
C PHE A 349 19.78 -26.79 -5.90
N GLU A 350 19.16 -27.91 -6.27
CA GLU A 350 17.75 -28.19 -5.94
C GLU A 350 17.53 -28.29 -4.43
N ALA A 351 18.47 -28.87 -3.69
CA ALA A 351 18.37 -29.00 -2.24
C ALA A 351 18.54 -27.69 -1.46
N ASN A 352 19.32 -26.72 -1.98
CA ASN A 352 19.68 -25.49 -1.26
C ASN A 352 19.22 -24.19 -1.95
N GLY A 353 18.65 -24.28 -3.16
CA GLY A 353 18.35 -23.14 -4.02
C GLY A 353 17.39 -22.13 -3.43
N ALA A 354 16.50 -22.57 -2.53
CA ALA A 354 15.60 -21.70 -1.79
C ALA A 354 16.34 -20.65 -0.94
N ASP A 355 17.55 -20.96 -0.47
CA ASP A 355 18.36 -20.08 0.37
C ASP A 355 19.38 -19.25 -0.42
N LEU A 356 19.40 -19.35 -1.76
CA LEU A 356 20.34 -18.63 -2.62
C LEU A 356 20.35 -17.12 -2.31
N GLY A 357 19.18 -16.53 -2.06
CA GLY A 357 19.05 -15.11 -1.72
C GLY A 357 19.81 -14.70 -0.46
N TYR A 358 19.91 -15.59 0.54
CA TYR A 358 20.67 -15.33 1.77
C TYR A 358 22.17 -15.25 1.51
N ALA A 359 22.72 -16.08 0.62
CA ALA A 359 24.12 -15.93 0.23
C ALA A 359 24.39 -14.62 -0.52
N LEU A 360 23.41 -14.08 -1.25
CA LEU A 360 23.56 -12.80 -1.94
C LEU A 360 23.66 -11.61 -0.97
N LEU A 361 23.24 -11.74 0.30
CA LEU A 361 23.45 -10.69 1.32
C LEU A 361 24.94 -10.44 1.56
N LEU A 362 25.78 -11.46 1.41
CA LEU A 362 27.24 -11.36 1.60
C LEU A 362 27.92 -10.50 0.53
N LYS A 363 27.28 -10.29 -0.63
CA LYS A 363 27.81 -9.43 -1.70
C LYS A 363 28.02 -7.98 -1.30
N ARG A 364 27.42 -7.55 -0.18
CA ARG A 364 27.69 -6.24 0.43
C ARG A 364 29.09 -6.14 1.04
N TYR A 365 29.68 -7.27 1.43
CA TYR A 365 30.91 -7.36 2.20
C TYR A 365 32.07 -8.00 1.45
N VAL A 366 31.79 -8.87 0.49
CA VAL A 366 32.79 -9.60 -0.30
C VAL A 366 32.28 -9.84 -1.72
N ASP A 367 33.15 -9.72 -2.71
CA ASP A 367 32.76 -9.88 -4.13
C ASP A 367 32.29 -11.31 -4.44
N ASP A 368 33.00 -12.31 -3.92
CA ASP A 368 32.61 -13.73 -3.97
C ASP A 368 32.11 -14.19 -2.60
N PRO A 369 30.78 -14.40 -2.43
CA PRO A 369 30.19 -14.89 -1.18
C PRO A 369 30.88 -16.13 -0.60
N ARG A 370 31.46 -17.01 -1.45
CA ARG A 370 32.13 -18.25 -1.01
C ARG A 370 33.38 -18.00 -0.17
N GLN A 371 33.94 -16.79 -0.24
CA GLN A 371 35.13 -16.38 0.51
C GLN A 371 34.77 -15.61 1.78
N ALA A 372 33.48 -15.53 2.14
CA ALA A 372 33.04 -14.81 3.33
C ALA A 372 33.61 -15.44 4.61
N THR A 373 34.08 -14.56 5.49
CA THR A 373 34.50 -14.91 6.86
C THR A 373 33.28 -15.09 7.77
N GLU A 374 33.46 -15.79 8.90
CA GLU A 374 32.38 -15.94 9.90
C GLU A 374 31.89 -14.58 10.44
N GLU A 375 32.78 -13.59 10.56
CA GLU A 375 32.39 -12.22 10.96
C GLU A 375 31.48 -11.56 9.92
N GLN A 376 31.74 -11.76 8.62
CA GLN A 376 30.90 -11.23 7.54
C GLN A 376 29.55 -11.96 7.48
N ILE A 377 29.51 -13.27 7.76
CA ILE A 377 28.25 -14.03 7.88
C ILE A 377 27.42 -13.51 9.06
N GLU A 378 28.04 -13.23 10.20
CA GLU A 378 27.35 -12.65 11.34
C GLU A 378 26.79 -11.26 11.01
N LYS A 379 27.58 -10.39 10.37
CA LYS A 379 27.12 -9.06 9.93
C LYS A 379 25.96 -9.15 8.94
N ALA A 380 26.05 -10.02 7.93
CA ALA A 380 24.98 -10.22 6.96
C ALA A 380 23.70 -10.80 7.59
N ALA A 381 23.82 -11.66 8.60
CA ALA A 381 22.67 -12.15 9.35
C ALA A 381 21.99 -11.02 10.15
N TRP A 382 22.76 -10.13 10.78
CA TRP A 382 22.20 -8.97 11.49
C TRP A 382 21.60 -7.92 10.55
N ASP A 383 22.10 -7.80 9.33
CA ASP A 383 21.49 -6.96 8.29
C ASP A 383 20.05 -7.40 7.93
N THR A 384 19.65 -8.63 8.28
CA THR A 384 18.25 -9.08 8.12
C THR A 384 17.27 -8.38 9.06
N VAL A 385 17.77 -7.74 10.12
CA VAL A 385 16.94 -7.02 11.10
C VAL A 385 16.66 -5.61 10.59
N PRO A 386 15.41 -5.27 10.24
CA PRO A 386 15.06 -3.91 9.84
C PRO A 386 15.09 -2.95 11.03
N SER A 387 14.88 -1.65 10.78
CA SER A 387 14.87 -0.63 11.85
C SER A 387 13.73 -0.86 12.86
N VAL A 388 14.03 -1.56 13.95
CA VAL A 388 13.09 -1.89 15.04
C VAL A 388 12.39 -0.64 15.59
N PRO A 389 13.08 0.47 15.94
CA PRO A 389 12.40 1.65 16.49
C PRO A 389 11.41 2.28 15.50
N THR A 390 11.77 2.32 14.21
CA THR A 390 10.91 2.86 13.16
C THR A 390 9.65 2.03 13.00
N LEU A 391 9.80 0.70 12.91
CA LEU A 391 8.68 -0.21 12.73
C LEU A 391 7.76 -0.24 13.95
N PHE A 392 8.35 -0.27 15.15
CA PHE A 392 7.63 -0.22 16.41
C PHE A 392 6.73 1.03 16.48
N TRP A 393 7.29 2.23 16.31
CA TRP A 393 6.49 3.45 16.44
C TRP A 393 5.52 3.67 15.29
N ALA A 394 5.91 3.36 14.06
CA ALA A 394 5.01 3.46 12.90
C ALA A 394 3.77 2.58 13.08
N PHE A 395 3.94 1.33 13.54
CA PHE A 395 2.83 0.42 13.81
C PHE A 395 1.92 0.93 14.93
N ARG A 396 2.48 1.42 16.04
CA ARG A 396 1.73 1.90 17.22
C ARG A 396 0.85 3.09 16.85
N ILE A 397 1.41 4.07 16.16
CA ILE A 397 0.69 5.27 15.73
C ILE A 397 -0.41 4.89 14.72
N MET A 398 -0.09 4.02 13.76
CA MET A 398 -1.07 3.52 12.77
C MET A 398 -2.26 2.84 13.47
N VAL A 399 -2.02 1.90 14.38
CA VAL A 399 -3.08 1.20 15.12
C VAL A 399 -3.89 2.16 15.98
N GLY A 400 -3.23 3.09 16.69
CA GLY A 400 -3.90 4.11 17.49
C GLY A 400 -4.83 5.00 16.66
N LEU A 401 -4.40 5.41 15.47
CA LEU A 401 -5.22 6.15 14.52
C LEU A 401 -6.37 5.31 13.96
N GLY A 402 -6.14 4.03 13.65
CA GLY A 402 -7.19 3.11 13.22
C GLY A 402 -8.33 2.99 14.23
N VAL A 403 -8.02 2.82 15.52
CA VAL A 403 -9.01 2.82 16.60
C VAL A 403 -9.72 4.17 16.71
N PHE A 404 -8.97 5.28 16.59
CA PHE A 404 -9.56 6.62 16.58
C PHE A 404 -10.57 6.81 15.43
N PHE A 405 -10.29 6.30 14.23
CA PHE A 405 -11.21 6.40 13.09
C PHE A 405 -12.51 5.64 13.30
N ILE A 406 -12.45 4.45 13.93
CA ILE A 406 -13.65 3.70 14.33
C ILE A 406 -14.48 4.53 15.30
N LEU A 407 -13.86 5.06 16.36
CA LEU A 407 -14.57 5.84 17.37
C LEU A 407 -15.19 7.12 16.78
N LEU A 408 -14.46 7.82 15.91
CA LEU A 408 -14.93 9.04 15.26
C LEU A 408 -16.13 8.75 14.35
N THR A 409 -15.99 7.79 13.44
CA THR A 409 -17.06 7.45 12.47
C THR A 409 -18.28 6.83 13.16
N ALA A 410 -18.08 5.98 14.18
CA ALA A 410 -19.17 5.46 15.01
C ALA A 410 -19.94 6.57 15.73
N THR A 411 -19.22 7.54 16.29
CA THR A 411 -19.84 8.70 16.96
C THR A 411 -20.71 9.49 15.98
N PHE A 412 -20.18 9.84 14.81
CA PHE A 412 -20.96 10.57 13.80
C PHE A 412 -22.10 9.75 13.21
N PHE A 413 -21.94 8.44 13.08
CA PHE A 413 -23.01 7.54 12.65
C PHE A 413 -24.17 7.53 13.68
N ILE A 414 -23.87 7.39 14.97
CA ILE A 414 -24.88 7.46 16.05
C ILE A 414 -25.58 8.83 16.06
N LEU A 415 -24.83 9.91 15.88
CA LEU A 415 -25.39 11.26 15.80
C LEU A 415 -26.28 11.46 14.56
N SER A 416 -25.92 10.84 13.43
CA SER A 416 -26.75 10.84 12.22
C SER A 416 -28.09 10.15 12.46
N VAL A 417 -28.08 8.95 13.04
CA VAL A 417 -29.30 8.19 13.37
C VAL A 417 -30.20 8.97 14.33
N ARG A 418 -29.61 9.68 15.30
CA ARG A 418 -30.34 10.55 16.24
C ARG A 418 -30.75 11.91 15.66
N ARG A 419 -30.48 12.17 14.38
CA ARG A 419 -30.74 13.45 13.69
C ARG A 419 -30.07 14.66 14.36
N LYS A 420 -28.91 14.46 14.99
CA LYS A 420 -28.13 15.46 15.73
C LYS A 420 -26.67 15.56 15.22
N ILE A 421 -26.44 15.26 13.95
CA ILE A 421 -25.10 15.17 13.33
C ILE A 421 -24.27 16.47 13.41
N ASP A 422 -24.94 17.61 13.47
CA ASP A 422 -24.39 18.98 13.54
C ASP A 422 -24.57 19.65 14.91
N ALA A 423 -25.07 18.93 15.91
CA ALA A 423 -25.48 19.52 17.19
C ALA A 423 -24.30 19.89 18.11
N TYR A 424 -23.12 19.33 17.91
CA TYR A 424 -21.98 19.45 18.82
C TYR A 424 -20.76 20.10 18.13
N PRO A 425 -20.55 21.42 18.26
CA PRO A 425 -19.47 22.14 17.58
C PRO A 425 -18.06 21.60 17.89
N PHE A 426 -17.85 21.07 19.10
CA PHE A 426 -16.57 20.44 19.46
C PHE A 426 -16.27 19.22 18.58
N LEU A 427 -17.24 18.31 18.38
CA LEU A 427 -17.06 17.12 17.55
C LEU A 427 -16.85 17.49 16.08
N LEU A 428 -17.52 18.54 15.59
CA LEU A 428 -17.27 19.06 14.25
C LEU A 428 -15.83 19.56 14.08
N ARG A 429 -15.26 20.23 15.09
CA ARG A 429 -13.84 20.64 15.05
C ARG A 429 -12.92 19.43 15.04
N VAL A 430 -13.21 18.41 15.84
CA VAL A 430 -12.45 17.15 15.84
C VAL A 430 -12.46 16.52 14.43
N ALA A 431 -13.61 16.47 13.76
CA ALA A 431 -13.70 15.97 12.39
C ALA A 431 -12.85 16.78 11.39
N VAL A 432 -12.80 18.11 11.53
CA VAL A 432 -11.93 18.97 10.68
C VAL A 432 -10.45 18.68 10.94
N PHE A 433 -10.03 18.61 12.20
CA PHE A 433 -8.63 18.32 12.55
C PHE A 433 -8.24 16.87 12.27
N ALA A 434 -9.20 15.96 12.11
CA ALA A 434 -8.96 14.58 11.74
C ALA A 434 -8.59 14.41 10.25
N ILE A 435 -8.84 15.40 9.39
CA ILE A 435 -8.58 15.31 7.94
C ILE A 435 -7.19 14.75 7.63
N PRO A 436 -6.04 15.27 8.13
CA PRO A 436 -4.72 14.75 7.76
C PRO A 436 -4.38 13.37 8.36
N LEU A 437 -5.14 12.89 9.35
CA LEU A 437 -4.74 11.71 10.12
C LEU A 437 -4.76 10.40 9.32
N PRO A 438 -5.74 10.12 8.42
CA PRO A 438 -5.73 8.92 7.60
C PRO A 438 -4.52 8.83 6.67
N TRP A 439 -4.08 9.97 6.12
CA TRP A 439 -2.84 10.02 5.35
C TRP A 439 -1.64 9.62 6.20
N ILE A 440 -1.50 10.18 7.40
CA ILE A 440 -0.42 9.81 8.33
C ILE A 440 -0.47 8.31 8.65
N ALA A 441 -1.65 7.76 8.94
CA ALA A 441 -1.80 6.33 9.21
C ALA A 441 -1.43 5.46 8.00
N ALA A 442 -1.84 5.86 6.79
CA ALA A 442 -1.54 5.15 5.55
C ALA A 442 -0.05 5.15 5.23
N GLU A 443 0.62 6.29 5.34
CA GLU A 443 2.07 6.39 5.13
C GLU A 443 2.84 5.54 6.14
N LEU A 444 2.46 5.58 7.41
CA LEU A 444 3.07 4.74 8.44
C LEU A 444 2.82 3.25 8.19
N GLY A 445 1.64 2.88 7.69
CA GLY A 445 1.34 1.51 7.28
C GLY A 445 2.23 1.02 6.14
N TRP A 446 2.48 1.86 5.13
CA TRP A 446 3.43 1.54 4.07
C TRP A 446 4.87 1.47 4.58
N VAL A 447 5.27 2.35 5.49
CA VAL A 447 6.58 2.27 6.15
C VAL A 447 6.72 0.93 6.88
N VAL A 448 5.71 0.49 7.64
CA VAL A 448 5.72 -0.82 8.31
C VAL A 448 5.83 -1.97 7.30
N ALA A 449 5.04 -1.94 6.24
CA ALA A 449 4.99 -3.02 5.25
C ALA A 449 6.28 -3.13 4.42
N GLU A 450 6.85 -2.02 3.99
CA GLU A 450 7.96 -2.01 3.02
C GLU A 450 9.31 -1.89 3.70
N THR A 451 9.44 -1.09 4.77
CA THR A 451 10.67 -1.07 5.58
C THR A 451 10.81 -2.37 6.38
N GLY A 452 9.69 -2.99 6.77
CA GLY A 452 9.71 -4.28 7.45
C GLY A 452 10.13 -5.46 6.56
N ARG A 453 10.16 -5.28 5.24
CA ARG A 453 10.72 -6.25 4.29
C ARG A 453 12.23 -6.11 4.11
N GLN A 454 12.82 -4.98 4.53
CA GLN A 454 14.26 -4.79 4.42
C GLN A 454 14.99 -5.89 5.22
N PRO A 455 16.09 -6.45 4.69
CA PRO A 455 16.93 -5.96 3.57
C PRO A 455 16.52 -6.51 2.19
N TRP A 456 15.33 -7.07 2.05
CA TRP A 456 14.87 -7.72 0.83
C TRP A 456 14.07 -6.78 -0.07
N THR A 457 14.34 -6.84 -1.38
CA THR A 457 13.40 -6.35 -2.39
C THR A 457 12.32 -7.38 -2.66
N ILE A 458 12.72 -8.65 -2.78
CA ILE A 458 11.82 -9.82 -2.78
C ILE A 458 12.20 -10.69 -1.60
N GLU A 459 11.26 -10.94 -0.69
CA GLU A 459 11.49 -11.64 0.57
C GLU A 459 12.23 -12.96 0.35
N GLY A 460 13.39 -13.13 1.02
CA GLY A 460 14.22 -14.34 0.96
C GLY A 460 14.95 -14.62 -0.36
N ILE A 461 14.64 -13.89 -1.44
CA ILE A 461 15.13 -14.17 -2.79
C ILE A 461 16.15 -13.12 -3.26
N LEU A 462 15.78 -11.84 -3.23
CA LEU A 462 16.59 -10.77 -3.84
C LEU A 462 16.86 -9.65 -2.84
N PRO A 463 18.11 -9.52 -2.33
CA PRO A 463 18.52 -8.41 -1.49
C PRO A 463 18.43 -7.06 -2.21
N THR A 464 18.06 -6.00 -1.47
CA THR A 464 17.93 -4.65 -2.04
C THR A 464 19.24 -4.12 -2.60
N ALA A 465 20.38 -4.43 -1.97
CA ALA A 465 21.69 -4.00 -2.48
C ALA A 465 22.04 -4.62 -3.85
N ALA A 466 21.51 -5.80 -4.17
CA ALA A 466 21.75 -6.47 -5.45
C ALA A 466 20.76 -6.02 -6.55
N ALA A 467 19.66 -5.37 -6.18
CA ALA A 467 18.55 -5.05 -7.08
C ALA A 467 18.72 -3.73 -7.87
N VAL A 468 19.58 -2.83 -7.39
CA VAL A 468 19.71 -1.45 -7.87
C VAL A 468 20.49 -1.37 -9.19
N SER A 469 20.09 -0.44 -10.06
CA SER A 469 20.81 -0.13 -11.30
C SER A 469 22.21 0.44 -11.03
N ASN A 470 23.18 0.14 -11.91
CA ASN A 470 24.50 0.77 -11.85
C ASN A 470 24.45 2.22 -12.38
N LEU A 471 24.06 3.16 -11.52
CA LEU A 471 23.89 4.57 -11.84
C LEU A 471 24.92 5.45 -11.12
N GLY A 472 25.29 6.57 -11.74
CA GLY A 472 26.14 7.57 -11.11
C GLY A 472 25.41 8.32 -9.99
N VAL A 473 26.07 8.49 -8.84
CA VAL A 473 25.55 9.23 -7.67
C VAL A 473 25.02 10.61 -8.04
N THR A 474 25.74 11.36 -8.88
CA THR A 474 25.33 12.70 -9.35
C THR A 474 24.00 12.66 -10.10
N SER A 475 23.79 11.68 -10.98
CA SER A 475 22.53 11.53 -11.72
C SER A 475 21.36 11.22 -10.79
N LEU A 476 21.58 10.38 -9.77
CA LEU A 476 20.57 10.09 -8.74
C LEU A 476 20.23 11.33 -7.92
N LEU A 477 21.22 12.10 -7.47
CA LEU A 477 20.98 13.33 -6.71
C LEU A 477 20.21 14.39 -7.53
N ILE A 478 20.57 14.57 -8.81
CA ILE A 478 19.86 15.49 -9.71
C ILE A 478 18.41 15.05 -9.89
N THR A 479 18.17 13.75 -10.12
CA THR A 479 16.81 13.23 -10.33
C THR A 479 15.97 13.26 -9.04
N ILE A 480 16.56 12.97 -7.88
CA ILE A 480 15.92 13.15 -6.56
C ILE A 480 15.51 14.62 -6.38
N ALA A 481 16.43 15.56 -6.59
CA ALA A 481 16.14 16.99 -6.47
C ALA A 481 15.03 17.41 -7.44
N GLY A 482 15.07 16.93 -8.68
CA GLY A 482 14.02 17.15 -9.69
C GLY A 482 12.66 16.64 -9.22
N PHE A 483 12.57 15.40 -8.73
CA PHE A 483 11.32 14.84 -8.22
C PHE A 483 10.80 15.61 -7.01
N VAL A 484 11.66 15.96 -6.05
CA VAL A 484 11.26 16.76 -4.88
C VAL A 484 10.68 18.10 -5.31
N VAL A 485 11.34 18.82 -6.23
CA VAL A 485 10.86 20.12 -6.71
C VAL A 485 9.52 19.98 -7.44
N ILE A 486 9.41 19.04 -8.37
CA ILE A 486 8.20 18.83 -9.16
C ILE A 486 7.03 18.42 -8.26
N TYR A 487 7.23 17.43 -7.39
CA TYR A 487 6.15 16.91 -6.54
C TYR A 487 5.74 17.89 -5.45
N THR A 488 6.68 18.64 -4.87
CA THR A 488 6.34 19.72 -3.94
C THR A 488 5.51 20.80 -4.65
N THR A 489 5.88 21.15 -5.89
CA THR A 489 5.13 22.13 -6.68
C THR A 489 3.72 21.63 -7.01
N LEU A 490 3.60 20.40 -7.49
CA LEU A 490 2.31 19.78 -7.80
C LEU A 490 1.42 19.68 -6.55
N PHE A 491 1.98 19.28 -5.41
CA PHE A 491 1.27 19.22 -4.14
C PHE A 491 0.77 20.61 -3.70
N ILE A 492 1.59 21.65 -3.80
CA ILE A 492 1.16 23.03 -3.46
C ILE A 492 0.02 23.49 -4.37
N ILE A 493 0.12 23.23 -5.68
CA ILE A 493 -0.92 23.58 -6.65
C ILE A 493 -2.22 22.84 -6.33
N GLU A 494 -2.14 21.53 -6.11
CA GLU A 494 -3.26 20.66 -5.78
C GLU A 494 -3.97 21.15 -4.52
N MET A 495 -3.24 21.32 -3.41
CA MET A 495 -3.81 21.80 -2.16
C MET A 495 -4.44 23.19 -2.33
N GLY A 496 -3.82 24.07 -3.10
CA GLY A 496 -4.38 25.38 -3.45
C GLY A 496 -5.71 25.27 -4.21
N LEU A 497 -5.81 24.37 -5.17
CA LEU A 497 -7.04 24.10 -5.92
C LEU A 497 -8.11 23.45 -5.03
N MET A 498 -7.72 22.49 -4.20
CA MET A 498 -8.59 21.79 -3.25
C MET A 498 -9.22 22.78 -2.26
N PHE A 499 -8.42 23.65 -1.62
CA PHE A 499 -8.92 24.69 -0.73
C PHE A 499 -9.80 25.71 -1.47
N LYS A 500 -9.44 26.10 -2.68
CA LYS A 500 -10.26 27.04 -3.49
C LYS A 500 -11.62 26.44 -3.84
N ALA A 501 -11.66 25.17 -4.25
CA ALA A 501 -12.89 24.46 -4.57
C ALA A 501 -13.78 24.26 -3.34
N ILE A 502 -13.20 23.89 -2.19
CA ILE A 502 -13.93 23.80 -0.90
C ILE A 502 -14.42 25.18 -0.45
N ALA A 503 -13.62 26.24 -0.59
CA ALA A 503 -14.03 27.59 -0.20
C ALA A 503 -15.20 28.11 -1.06
N LYS A 504 -15.18 27.80 -2.37
CA LYS A 504 -16.26 28.09 -3.31
C LYS A 504 -17.54 27.33 -2.93
N GLY A 505 -17.42 26.05 -2.63
CA GLY A 505 -18.53 25.19 -2.23
C GLY A 505 -19.39 24.72 -3.40
N PRO A 506 -20.42 23.91 -3.12
CA PRO A 506 -21.31 23.37 -4.14
C PRO A 506 -22.17 24.45 -4.81
N GLU A 507 -22.22 24.44 -6.14
CA GLU A 507 -23.05 25.34 -6.94
C GLU A 507 -24.49 24.80 -7.05
N PRO A 508 -25.53 25.65 -7.10
CA PRO A 508 -26.92 25.20 -7.28
C PRO A 508 -27.10 24.43 -8.59
N ASP A 509 -27.64 23.22 -8.52
CA ASP A 509 -28.00 22.43 -9.72
C ASP A 509 -29.49 22.66 -10.04
N ILE A 510 -29.77 23.74 -10.76
CA ILE A 510 -31.14 24.21 -11.08
C ILE A 510 -31.59 23.72 -12.47
N GLU A 511 -30.69 23.12 -13.25
CA GLU A 511 -31.00 22.70 -14.61
C GLU A 511 -31.77 21.36 -14.62
N PRO A 512 -32.84 21.27 -15.41
CA PRO A 512 -33.59 20.02 -15.55
C PRO A 512 -32.70 18.92 -16.15
N GLU A 513 -33.00 17.66 -15.84
CA GLU A 513 -32.31 16.52 -16.46
C GLU A 513 -32.34 16.65 -17.99
N ALA A 514 -31.18 16.44 -18.63
CA ALA A 514 -31.08 16.51 -20.08
C ALA A 514 -32.03 15.49 -20.72
N LYS A 515 -32.97 15.98 -21.54
CA LYS A 515 -33.85 15.12 -22.33
C LYS A 515 -33.06 14.60 -23.53
N LEU A 516 -32.53 13.39 -23.42
CA LEU A 516 -31.67 12.78 -24.45
C LEU A 516 -32.39 12.46 -25.76
N ILE A 517 -33.72 12.44 -25.74
CA ILE A 517 -34.56 12.29 -26.93
C ILE A 517 -35.80 13.16 -26.72
N SER A 518 -36.13 13.99 -27.71
CA SER A 518 -37.49 14.54 -27.81
C SER A 518 -38.47 13.38 -27.92
N PRO A 519 -39.58 13.34 -27.14
CA PRO A 519 -40.65 12.36 -27.38
C PRO A 519 -41.26 12.50 -28.79
N HIS A 520 -40.94 13.59 -29.51
CA HIS A 520 -41.26 13.79 -30.91
C HIS A 520 -40.00 13.53 -31.74
N ILE A 521 -39.72 12.25 -32.01
CA ILE A 521 -38.87 11.90 -33.16
C ILE A 521 -39.74 12.10 -34.38
N VAL A 522 -39.47 13.14 -35.18
CA VAL A 522 -40.09 13.29 -36.49
C VAL A 522 -39.48 12.21 -37.39
N PRO A 523 -40.28 11.30 -37.98
CA PRO A 523 -39.77 10.35 -38.95
C PRO A 523 -39.08 11.11 -40.09
N ALA A 524 -37.96 10.60 -40.58
CA ALA A 524 -37.42 11.07 -41.85
C ALA A 524 -38.41 10.65 -42.94
N GLU A 525 -39.02 11.62 -43.64
CA GLU A 525 -39.72 11.40 -44.91
C GLU A 525 -38.71 11.19 -46.04
#